data_AF-A0A1F8BBA4-F1
#
_entry.id   AF-A0A1F8BBA4-F1
#
_cell.length_a   1.000
_cell.length_b   1.000
_cell.length_c   1.000
_cell.angle_alpha   90.00
_cell.angle_beta   90.00
_cell.angle_gamma   90.00
#
_symmetry.space_group_name_H-M   'P 1'
#
loop_
_entity.id
_entity.type
_entity.pdbx_description
1 polymer ?
#
loop_
_entity_poly.entity_id
_entity_poly.type
_entity_poly.pdbx_seq_one_letter_code
_entity_poly.pdbx_strand_id
1 'polypeptide(L)'
;MSEFNPIPTPEIEVTLESLPEIRQGIGQMREQKGKEEETLAEITRVLPKAIALGPNEHVVHLYWESHLVNQHLIMFELEKPDEERDVNVMDKALKEMEKASLAADEYITTHNLADFKKESHRFLGKVADYKGDYPLAQRHYEEMAKLYEEIGHPRRLEAYAVLARVLIMQGRITEGIDLGRQTYQDFDQSKDGIDLRNEDFSTWAVWKSGAATHVAQSLLATGEATFFKETIIDWLLDAKKIVEDPRNSYRIRVGEIESLLERIQAL
;
A
#
# COMPACT_ATOMS: atom_id res chain seq x y z
N MET A 1 -19.59 -8.38 -34.12
CA MET A 1 -18.65 -7.92 -33.10
C MET A 1 -17.43 -7.40 -33.85
N SER A 2 -17.22 -6.08 -33.86
CA SER A 2 -16.06 -5.46 -34.49
C SER A 2 -14.85 -5.70 -33.61
N GLU A 3 -13.83 -6.37 -34.13
CA GLU A 3 -12.52 -6.49 -33.47
C GLU A 3 -11.96 -5.09 -33.26
N PHE A 4 -11.87 -4.69 -31.99
CA PHE A 4 -11.19 -3.47 -31.59
C PHE A 4 -9.70 -3.82 -31.63
N ASN A 5 -9.04 -3.55 -32.75
CA ASN A 5 -7.58 -3.59 -32.81
C ASN A 5 -7.08 -2.28 -32.19
N PRO A 6 -6.51 -2.29 -30.97
CA PRO A 6 -5.94 -1.09 -30.39
C PRO A 6 -4.82 -0.60 -31.32
N ILE A 7 -4.88 0.68 -31.68
CA ILE A 7 -3.80 1.35 -32.38
C ILE A 7 -2.56 1.25 -31.47
N PRO A 8 -1.43 0.66 -31.93
CA PRO A 8 -0.24 0.57 -31.09
C PRO A 8 0.17 1.98 -30.69
N THR A 9 0.17 2.27 -29.40
CA THR A 9 0.80 3.48 -28.88
C THR A 9 2.27 3.39 -29.26
N PRO A 10 2.87 4.42 -29.89
CA PRO A 10 4.26 4.35 -30.31
C PRO A 10 5.14 3.99 -29.12
N GLU A 11 5.87 2.88 -29.24
CA GLU A 11 6.70 2.37 -28.16
C GLU A 11 7.80 3.40 -27.85
N ILE A 12 7.69 4.08 -26.71
CA ILE A 12 8.67 5.08 -26.30
C ILE A 12 10.00 4.37 -26.08
N GLU A 13 11.05 4.86 -26.75
CA GLU A 13 12.41 4.39 -26.56
C GLU A 13 12.85 4.66 -25.12
N VAL A 14 13.48 3.68 -24.47
CA VAL A 14 13.92 3.83 -23.09
C VAL A 14 15.29 4.50 -23.06
N THR A 15 15.32 5.77 -22.71
CA THR A 15 16.52 6.60 -22.55
C THR A 15 16.51 7.26 -21.16
N LEU A 16 17.59 7.93 -20.76
CA LEU A 16 17.61 8.68 -19.51
C LEU A 16 16.53 9.76 -19.47
N GLU A 17 16.28 10.40 -20.61
CA GLU A 17 15.31 11.49 -20.75
C GLU A 17 13.86 11.00 -20.71
N SER A 18 13.58 9.81 -21.26
CA SER A 18 12.21 9.28 -21.32
C SER A 18 11.80 8.49 -20.08
N LEU A 19 12.76 8.00 -19.28
CA LEU A 19 12.49 7.17 -18.09
C LEU A 19 11.51 7.78 -17.08
N PRO A 20 11.59 9.08 -16.73
CA PRO A 20 10.62 9.71 -15.83
C PRO A 20 9.17 9.62 -16.34
N GLU A 21 8.96 9.88 -17.63
CA GLU A 21 7.65 9.82 -18.28
C GLU A 21 7.13 8.38 -18.37
N ILE A 22 7.99 7.44 -18.78
CA ILE A 22 7.65 6.00 -18.83
C ILE A 22 7.22 5.50 -17.44
N ARG A 23 7.97 5.87 -16.39
CA ARG A 23 7.64 5.49 -15.01
C ARG A 23 6.30 6.09 -14.57
N GLN A 24 6.04 7.34 -14.92
CA GLN A 24 4.75 7.97 -14.64
C GLN A 24 3.61 7.23 -15.35
N GLY A 25 3.81 6.83 -16.62
CA GLY A 25 2.87 6.03 -17.39
C GLY A 25 2.60 4.66 -16.76
N ILE A 26 3.64 3.96 -16.30
CA ILE A 26 3.51 2.69 -15.56
C ILE A 26 2.67 2.89 -14.28
N GLY A 27 2.98 3.94 -13.51
CA GLY A 27 2.21 4.26 -12.30
C GLY A 27 0.73 4.55 -12.59
N GLN A 28 0.43 5.28 -13.67
CA GLN A 28 -0.95 5.54 -14.11
C GLN A 28 -1.67 4.29 -14.62
N MET A 29 -0.94 3.39 -15.28
CA MET A 29 -1.47 2.12 -15.77
C MET A 29 -1.81 1.17 -14.62
N ARG A 30 -0.95 1.09 -13.60
CA ARG A 30 -1.15 0.30 -12.38
C ARG A 30 -2.47 0.61 -11.66
N GLU A 31 -2.87 1.89 -11.65
CA GLU A 31 -4.11 2.32 -10.98
C GLU A 31 -5.39 1.91 -11.74
N GLN A 32 -5.27 1.38 -12.96
CA GLN A 32 -6.41 0.95 -13.77
C GLN A 32 -6.68 -0.55 -13.56
N LYS A 33 -7.85 -0.87 -13.00
CA LYS A 33 -8.30 -2.26 -12.82
C LYS A 33 -8.32 -3.01 -14.16
N GLY A 34 -7.71 -4.19 -14.21
CA GLY A 34 -7.59 -5.03 -15.41
C GLY A 34 -6.37 -4.72 -16.28
N LYS A 35 -5.47 -3.82 -15.85
CA LYS A 35 -4.23 -3.47 -16.56
C LYS A 35 -2.98 -4.07 -15.92
N GLU A 36 -3.13 -5.01 -15.00
CA GLU A 36 -2.02 -5.55 -14.21
C GLU A 36 -1.01 -6.30 -15.09
N GLU A 37 -1.48 -7.12 -16.03
CA GLU A 37 -0.62 -7.86 -16.96
C GLU A 37 0.13 -6.92 -17.92
N GLU A 38 -0.55 -5.91 -18.47
CA GLU A 38 0.05 -4.89 -19.35
C GLU A 38 1.12 -4.09 -18.58
N THR A 39 0.82 -3.72 -17.33
CA THR A 39 1.76 -2.99 -16.47
C THR A 39 3.01 -3.83 -16.17
N LEU A 40 2.85 -5.11 -15.83
CA LEU A 40 3.98 -6.02 -15.57
C LEU A 40 4.81 -6.26 -16.85
N ALA A 41 4.18 -6.36 -18.01
CA ALA A 41 4.87 -6.47 -19.29
C ALA A 41 5.72 -5.22 -19.57
N GLU A 42 5.18 -4.04 -19.32
CA GLU A 42 5.90 -2.77 -19.51
C GLU A 42 7.07 -2.63 -18.53
N ILE A 43 6.88 -2.97 -17.25
CA ILE A 43 7.99 -3.00 -16.26
C ILE A 43 9.08 -3.97 -16.72
N THR A 44 8.71 -5.17 -17.20
CA THR A 44 9.66 -6.19 -17.68
C THR A 44 10.46 -5.69 -18.88
N ARG A 45 9.84 -4.90 -19.76
CA ARG A 45 10.48 -4.30 -20.93
C ARG A 45 11.45 -3.19 -20.56
N VAL A 46 11.11 -2.37 -19.57
CA VAL A 46 11.84 -1.14 -19.21
C VAL A 46 12.99 -1.42 -18.22
N LEU A 47 12.77 -2.31 -17.24
CA LEU A 47 13.68 -2.52 -16.12
C LEU A 47 15.13 -2.88 -16.55
N PRO A 48 15.39 -3.82 -17.47
CA PRO A 48 16.76 -4.14 -17.88
C PRO A 48 17.49 -2.96 -18.54
N LYS A 49 16.74 -2.13 -19.28
CA LYS A 49 17.28 -0.92 -19.93
C LYS A 49 17.58 0.16 -18.89
N ALA A 50 16.69 0.35 -17.92
CA ALA A 50 16.93 1.25 -16.79
C ALA A 50 18.18 0.85 -15.99
N ILE A 51 18.37 -0.45 -15.71
CA ILE A 51 19.57 -0.95 -15.04
C ILE A 51 20.84 -0.63 -15.84
N ALA A 52 20.80 -0.82 -17.16
CA ALA A 52 21.95 -0.56 -18.03
C ALA A 52 22.32 0.93 -18.13
N LEU A 53 21.33 1.82 -18.03
CA LEU A 53 21.53 3.26 -18.10
C LEU A 53 22.09 3.86 -16.79
N GLY A 54 21.93 3.17 -15.65
CA GLY A 54 22.44 3.59 -14.34
C GLY A 54 21.68 4.68 -13.55
N PRO A 55 20.46 5.17 -13.91
CA PRO A 55 19.69 6.02 -13.00
C PRO A 55 19.05 5.16 -11.89
N ASN A 56 19.84 4.92 -10.84
CA ASN A 56 19.55 3.96 -9.78
C ASN A 56 18.16 4.14 -9.13
N GLU A 57 17.70 5.37 -8.96
CA GLU A 57 16.37 5.68 -8.41
C GLU A 57 15.22 5.10 -9.25
N HIS A 58 15.32 5.17 -10.59
CA HIS A 58 14.28 4.66 -11.48
C HIS A 58 14.21 3.13 -11.42
N VAL A 59 15.35 2.46 -11.27
CA VAL A 59 15.40 1.01 -11.10
C VAL A 59 14.68 0.58 -9.83
N VAL A 60 14.96 1.25 -8.70
CA VAL A 60 14.28 0.98 -7.42
C VAL A 60 12.77 1.19 -7.55
N HIS A 61 12.36 2.30 -8.18
CA HIS A 61 10.94 2.56 -8.38
C HIS A 61 10.25 1.50 -9.26
N LEU A 62 10.89 1.01 -10.33
CA LEU A 62 10.30 -0.03 -11.18
C LEU A 62 10.10 -1.35 -10.42
N TYR A 63 11.00 -1.71 -9.50
CA TYR A 63 10.76 -2.84 -8.60
C TYR A 63 9.55 -2.60 -7.69
N TRP A 64 9.41 -1.40 -7.13
CA TRP A 64 8.24 -1.06 -6.31
C TRP A 64 6.94 -1.01 -7.10
N GLU A 65 6.96 -0.56 -8.36
CA GLU A 65 5.82 -0.67 -9.26
C GLU A 65 5.42 -2.14 -9.45
N SER A 66 6.39 -3.04 -9.64
CA SER A 66 6.13 -4.48 -9.72
C SER A 66 5.52 -5.05 -8.43
N HIS A 67 6.02 -4.62 -7.26
CA HIS A 67 5.40 -4.96 -5.98
C HIS A 67 3.94 -4.53 -5.94
N LEU A 68 3.66 -3.27 -6.27
CA LEU A 68 2.32 -2.68 -6.11
C LEU A 68 1.31 -3.31 -7.08
N VAL A 69 1.72 -3.64 -8.31
CA VAL A 69 0.86 -4.38 -9.24
C VAL A 69 0.49 -5.76 -8.68
N ASN A 70 1.46 -6.49 -8.12
CA ASN A 70 1.17 -7.77 -7.48
C ASN A 70 0.32 -7.63 -6.22
N GLN A 71 0.49 -6.56 -5.45
CA GLN A 71 -0.39 -6.24 -4.34
C GLN A 71 -1.84 -6.04 -4.81
N HIS A 72 -2.05 -5.31 -5.92
CA HIS A 72 -3.39 -5.11 -6.50
C HIS A 72 -4.04 -6.44 -6.90
N LEU A 73 -3.28 -7.36 -7.50
CA LEU A 73 -3.78 -8.71 -7.82
C LEU A 73 -4.29 -9.44 -6.56
N ILE A 74 -3.54 -9.40 -5.45
CA ILE A 74 -3.98 -10.00 -4.18
C ILE A 74 -5.23 -9.29 -3.67
N MET A 75 -5.28 -7.96 -3.70
CA MET A 75 -6.42 -7.18 -3.23
C MET A 75 -7.70 -7.49 -4.02
N PHE A 76 -7.62 -7.64 -5.35
CA PHE A 76 -8.78 -8.00 -6.17
C PHE A 76 -9.30 -9.41 -5.90
N GLU A 77 -8.42 -10.36 -5.57
CA GLU A 77 -8.87 -11.68 -5.10
C GLU A 77 -9.54 -11.59 -3.72
N LEU A 78 -9.03 -10.74 -2.82
CA LEU A 78 -9.62 -10.54 -1.49
C LEU A 78 -10.98 -9.83 -1.52
N GLU A 79 -11.27 -9.03 -2.55
CA GLU A 79 -12.59 -8.43 -2.79
C GLU A 79 -13.67 -9.47 -3.12
N LYS A 80 -13.30 -10.65 -3.61
CA LYS A 80 -14.24 -11.71 -3.96
C LYS A 80 -14.75 -12.46 -2.71
N PRO A 81 -15.94 -13.07 -2.79
CA PRO A 81 -16.38 -14.08 -1.82
C PRO A 81 -15.31 -15.16 -1.61
N ASP A 82 -15.22 -15.71 -0.40
CA ASP A 82 -14.18 -16.69 -0.03
C ASP A 82 -14.13 -17.89 -1.00
N GLU A 83 -15.30 -18.34 -1.47
CA GLU A 83 -15.49 -19.45 -2.40
C GLU A 83 -15.08 -19.15 -3.85
N GLU A 84 -14.93 -17.88 -4.22
CA GLU A 84 -14.57 -17.42 -5.57
C GLU A 84 -13.10 -16.98 -5.69
N ARG A 85 -12.35 -16.95 -4.58
CA ARG A 85 -10.94 -16.53 -4.58
C ARG A 85 -10.05 -17.56 -5.26
N ASP A 86 -9.17 -17.09 -6.14
CA ASP A 86 -8.11 -17.92 -6.69
C ASP A 86 -6.85 -17.83 -5.82
N VAL A 87 -6.70 -18.80 -4.92
CA VAL A 87 -5.55 -18.91 -4.02
C VAL A 87 -4.23 -19.03 -4.79
N ASN A 88 -4.23 -19.63 -5.99
CA ASN A 88 -3.00 -19.75 -6.78
C ASN A 88 -2.56 -18.39 -7.34
N VAL A 89 -3.52 -17.54 -7.72
CA VAL A 89 -3.23 -16.15 -8.13
C VAL A 89 -2.65 -15.38 -6.96
N MET A 90 -3.24 -15.48 -5.78
CA MET A 90 -2.73 -14.82 -4.57
C MET A 90 -1.32 -15.28 -4.20
N ASP A 91 -1.07 -16.60 -4.19
CA ASP A 91 0.24 -17.17 -3.88
C ASP A 91 1.31 -16.76 -4.88
N LYS A 92 0.97 -16.75 -6.18
CA LYS A 92 1.89 -16.30 -7.24
C LYS A 92 2.19 -14.81 -7.07
N ALA A 93 1.17 -13.99 -6.88
CA ALA A 93 1.33 -12.55 -6.70
C ALA A 93 2.16 -12.24 -5.46
N LEU A 94 1.95 -12.93 -4.34
CA LEU A 94 2.73 -12.74 -3.12
C LEU A 94 4.22 -13.10 -3.31
N LYS A 95 4.52 -14.16 -4.07
CA LYS A 95 5.91 -14.53 -4.41
C LYS A 95 6.58 -13.46 -5.27
N GLU A 96 5.90 -12.94 -6.30
CA GLU A 96 6.47 -11.88 -7.14
C GLU A 96 6.57 -10.56 -6.39
N MET A 97 5.64 -10.26 -5.48
CA MET A 97 5.68 -9.10 -4.58
C MET A 97 6.91 -9.17 -3.66
N GLU A 98 7.19 -10.34 -3.08
CA GLU A 98 8.41 -10.57 -2.29
C GLU A 98 9.67 -10.39 -3.12
N LYS A 99 9.74 -11.07 -4.27
CA LYS A 99 10.90 -11.01 -5.17
C LYS A 99 11.23 -9.58 -5.58
N ALA A 100 10.22 -8.78 -5.93
CA ALA A 100 10.39 -7.38 -6.28
C ALA A 100 10.91 -6.54 -5.09
N SER A 101 10.39 -6.79 -3.88
CA SER A 101 10.82 -6.08 -2.67
C SER A 101 12.26 -6.40 -2.29
N LEU A 102 12.65 -7.68 -2.35
CA LEU A 102 14.02 -8.12 -2.09
C LEU A 102 14.99 -7.59 -3.14
N ALA A 103 14.61 -7.61 -4.43
CA ALA A 103 15.43 -7.05 -5.50
C ALA A 103 15.63 -5.53 -5.32
N ALA A 104 14.60 -4.80 -4.93
CA ALA A 104 14.73 -3.38 -4.60
C ALA A 104 15.70 -3.17 -3.44
N ASP A 105 15.57 -3.92 -2.34
CA ASP A 105 16.44 -3.76 -1.16
C ASP A 105 17.90 -4.11 -1.45
N GLU A 106 18.14 -5.18 -2.20
CA GLU A 106 19.47 -5.58 -2.65
C GLU A 106 20.09 -4.50 -3.54
N TYR A 107 19.30 -3.95 -4.48
CA TYR A 107 19.76 -2.89 -5.37
C TYR A 107 20.10 -1.61 -4.61
N ILE A 108 19.23 -1.21 -3.66
CA ILE A 108 19.45 -0.07 -2.75
C ILE A 108 20.77 -0.26 -1.99
N THR A 109 21.00 -1.46 -1.44
CA THR A 109 22.19 -1.77 -0.65
C THR A 109 23.45 -1.72 -1.52
N THR A 110 23.40 -2.34 -2.70
CA THR A 110 24.54 -2.43 -3.63
C THR A 110 24.96 -1.07 -4.17
N HIS A 111 24.00 -0.16 -4.35
CA HIS A 111 24.25 1.18 -4.91
C HIS A 111 24.29 2.29 -3.85
N ASN A 112 24.31 1.94 -2.55
CA ASN A 112 24.36 2.87 -1.42
C ASN A 112 23.26 3.96 -1.44
N LEU A 113 22.04 3.57 -1.79
CA LEU A 113 20.89 4.48 -1.91
C LEU A 113 20.16 4.64 -0.56
N ALA A 114 20.88 5.08 0.47
CA ALA A 114 20.39 5.10 1.86
C ALA A 114 19.02 5.76 2.03
N ASP A 115 18.73 6.81 1.27
CA ASP A 115 17.45 7.51 1.32
C ASP A 115 16.25 6.61 1.01
N PHE A 116 16.41 5.54 0.21
CA PHE A 116 15.32 4.63 -0.16
C PHE A 116 15.09 3.52 0.88
N LYS A 117 15.89 3.43 1.96
CA LYS A 117 15.74 2.38 2.97
C LYS A 117 14.41 2.45 3.71
N LYS A 118 13.90 3.65 3.99
CA LYS A 118 12.60 3.85 4.66
C LYS A 118 11.44 3.26 3.84
N GLU A 119 11.44 3.45 2.53
CA GLU A 119 10.49 2.80 1.63
C GLU A 119 10.77 1.30 1.49
N SER A 120 12.04 0.86 1.44
CA SER A 120 12.37 -0.58 1.42
C SER A 120 11.74 -1.33 2.61
N HIS A 121 11.88 -0.78 3.81
CA HIS A 121 11.23 -1.30 5.02
C HIS A 121 9.71 -1.34 4.90
N ARG A 122 9.07 -0.31 4.30
CA ARG A 122 7.63 -0.31 4.03
C ARG A 122 7.21 -1.51 3.17
N PHE A 123 7.92 -1.77 2.08
CA PHE A 123 7.59 -2.85 1.14
C PHE A 123 7.87 -4.24 1.71
N LEU A 124 9.01 -4.44 2.39
CA LEU A 124 9.34 -5.71 3.06
C LEU A 124 8.38 -5.99 4.23
N GLY A 125 8.01 -4.98 5.01
CA GLY A 125 7.01 -5.11 6.07
C GLY A 125 5.65 -5.55 5.51
N LYS A 126 5.26 -5.02 4.35
CA LYS A 126 4.03 -5.43 3.66
C LYS A 126 4.09 -6.89 3.22
N VAL A 127 5.21 -7.35 2.66
CA VAL A 127 5.41 -8.77 2.32
C VAL A 127 5.25 -9.65 3.55
N ALA A 128 5.88 -9.29 4.67
CA ALA A 128 5.78 -10.05 5.90
C ALA A 128 4.35 -10.09 6.46
N ASP A 129 3.60 -8.98 6.43
CA ASP A 129 2.18 -8.91 6.84
C ASP A 129 1.32 -9.86 5.98
N TYR A 130 1.45 -9.82 4.65
CA TYR A 130 0.70 -10.73 3.77
C TYR A 130 1.06 -12.22 3.97
N LYS A 131 2.30 -12.51 4.39
CA LYS A 131 2.73 -13.87 4.74
C LYS A 131 2.28 -14.33 6.13
N GLY A 132 1.70 -13.43 6.94
CA GLY A 132 1.38 -13.69 8.34
C GLY A 132 2.61 -13.74 9.26
N ASP A 133 3.79 -13.33 8.80
CA ASP A 133 4.97 -13.17 9.66
C ASP A 133 4.93 -11.81 10.36
N TYR A 134 3.98 -11.68 11.29
CA TYR A 134 3.75 -10.45 12.03
C TYR A 134 4.96 -9.97 12.85
N PRO A 135 5.78 -10.86 13.47
CA PRO A 135 7.02 -10.42 14.12
C PRO A 135 8.01 -9.78 13.15
N LEU A 136 8.18 -10.32 11.94
CA LEU A 136 9.05 -9.71 10.93
C LEU A 136 8.45 -8.40 10.39
N ALA A 137 7.14 -8.37 10.14
CA ALA A 137 6.43 -7.17 9.71
C ALA A 137 6.60 -6.02 10.71
N GLN A 138 6.48 -6.32 12.01
CA GLN A 138 6.70 -5.35 13.08
C GLN A 138 8.09 -4.72 12.99
N ARG A 139 9.16 -5.53 12.89
CA ARG A 139 10.53 -5.01 12.80
C ARG A 139 10.70 -4.07 11.61
N HIS A 140 10.14 -4.43 10.45
CA HIS A 140 10.22 -3.57 9.28
C HIS A 140 9.44 -2.26 9.47
N TYR A 141 8.24 -2.31 10.04
CA TYR A 141 7.46 -1.09 10.27
C TYR A 141 8.03 -0.20 11.39
N GLU A 142 8.68 -0.76 12.40
CA GLU A 142 9.44 0.00 13.40
C GLU A 142 10.62 0.74 12.77
N GLU A 143 11.41 0.08 11.92
CA GLU A 143 12.51 0.76 11.20
C GLU A 143 11.98 1.80 10.19
N MET A 144 10.87 1.52 9.50
CA MET A 144 10.19 2.51 8.65
C MET A 144 9.78 3.75 9.45
N ALA A 145 9.11 3.56 10.60
CA ALA A 145 8.66 4.64 11.47
C ALA A 145 9.85 5.49 11.96
N LYS A 146 10.88 4.83 12.48
CA LYS A 146 12.11 5.47 12.96
C LYS A 146 12.77 6.34 11.89
N LEU A 147 12.95 5.80 10.68
CA LEU A 147 13.60 6.54 9.59
C LEU A 147 12.79 7.76 9.14
N TYR A 148 11.45 7.67 9.10
CA TYR A 148 10.61 8.84 8.79
C TYR A 148 10.56 9.86 9.95
N GLU A 149 10.67 9.41 11.19
CA GLU A 149 10.74 10.28 12.36
C GLU A 149 12.05 11.08 12.40
N GLU A 150 13.19 10.46 12.10
CA GLU A 150 14.50 11.12 12.04
C GLU A 150 14.53 12.29 11.05
N ILE A 151 13.75 12.22 9.98
CA ILE A 151 13.65 13.28 8.95
C ILE A 151 12.40 14.17 9.11
N GLY A 152 11.56 13.94 10.13
CA GLY A 152 10.34 14.71 10.38
C GLY A 152 9.30 14.65 9.26
N HIS A 153 9.12 13.49 8.64
CA HIS A 153 8.23 13.32 7.48
C HIS A 153 6.88 12.68 7.86
N PRO A 154 5.74 13.16 7.33
CA PRO A 154 4.40 12.74 7.77
C PRO A 154 4.07 11.27 7.54
N ARG A 155 4.82 10.59 6.68
CA ARG A 155 4.66 9.14 6.43
C ARG A 155 4.96 8.25 7.65
N ARG A 156 5.56 8.79 8.73
CA ARG A 156 5.58 8.08 10.01
C ARG A 156 4.19 7.69 10.51
N LEU A 157 3.16 8.49 10.20
CA LEU A 157 1.77 8.17 10.55
C LEU A 157 1.24 6.95 9.77
N GLU A 158 1.66 6.78 8.50
CA GLU A 158 1.37 5.54 7.75
C GLU A 158 2.04 4.34 8.43
N ALA A 159 3.30 4.48 8.86
CA ALA A 159 4.04 3.42 9.55
C ALA A 159 3.36 2.99 10.86
N TYR A 160 2.90 3.95 11.68
CA TYR A 160 2.16 3.65 12.91
C TYR A 160 0.81 2.99 12.66
N ALA A 161 0.11 3.37 11.58
CA ALA A 161 -1.16 2.76 11.20
C ALA A 161 -1.00 1.27 10.84
N VAL A 162 0.03 0.90 10.08
CA VAL A 162 0.30 -0.51 9.76
C VAL A 162 0.88 -1.28 10.95
N LEU A 163 1.66 -0.61 11.82
CA LEU A 163 2.15 -1.20 13.06
C LEU A 163 1.01 -1.56 14.01
N ALA A 164 0.00 -0.69 14.16
CA ALA A 164 -1.21 -0.95 14.95
C ALA A 164 -1.91 -2.25 14.55
N ARG A 165 -2.08 -2.47 13.24
CA ARG A 165 -2.60 -3.74 12.70
C ARG A 165 -1.73 -4.91 13.10
N VAL A 166 -0.41 -4.84 12.88
CA VAL A 166 0.50 -5.95 13.15
C VAL A 166 0.50 -6.31 14.65
N LEU A 167 0.39 -5.32 15.54
CA LEU A 167 0.24 -5.55 16.98
C LEU A 167 -1.03 -6.34 17.30
N ILE A 168 -2.18 -5.96 16.72
CA ILE A 168 -3.45 -6.69 16.90
C ILE A 168 -3.31 -8.12 16.37
N MET A 169 -2.71 -8.30 15.20
CA MET A 169 -2.50 -9.63 14.60
C MET A 169 -1.57 -10.54 15.42
N GLN A 170 -0.69 -9.97 16.25
CA GLN A 170 0.12 -10.72 17.22
C GLN A 170 -0.62 -11.03 18.54
N GLY A 171 -1.89 -10.64 18.68
CA GLY A 171 -2.65 -10.77 19.91
C GLY A 171 -2.40 -9.67 20.93
N ARG A 172 -1.60 -8.63 20.60
CA ARG A 172 -1.37 -7.44 21.44
C ARG A 172 -2.49 -6.43 21.20
N ILE A 173 -3.73 -6.86 21.46
CA ILE A 173 -4.97 -6.17 21.04
C ILE A 173 -5.03 -4.74 21.60
N THR A 174 -4.87 -4.57 22.91
CA THR A 174 -4.94 -3.24 23.55
C THR A 174 -3.87 -2.29 23.02
N GLU A 175 -2.62 -2.75 22.93
CA GLU A 175 -1.51 -1.93 22.43
C GLU A 175 -1.73 -1.49 20.99
N GLY A 176 -2.20 -2.39 20.13
CA GLY A 176 -2.47 -2.06 18.73
C GLY A 176 -3.66 -1.12 18.56
N ILE A 177 -4.73 -1.26 19.35
CA ILE A 177 -5.87 -0.34 19.32
C ILE A 177 -5.47 1.05 19.83
N ASP A 178 -4.70 1.12 20.91
CA ASP A 178 -4.24 2.40 21.47
C ASP A 178 -3.33 3.13 20.48
N LEU A 179 -2.39 2.40 19.84
CA LEU A 179 -1.57 2.97 18.77
C LEU A 179 -2.42 3.41 17.57
N GLY A 180 -3.38 2.60 17.14
CA GLY A 180 -4.29 2.93 16.05
C GLY A 180 -5.12 4.18 16.35
N ARG A 181 -5.61 4.33 17.58
CA ARG A 181 -6.38 5.48 18.05
C ARG A 181 -5.54 6.74 18.05
N GLN A 182 -4.35 6.68 18.64
CA GLN A 182 -3.44 7.80 18.67
C GLN A 182 -3.08 8.24 17.24
N THR A 183 -2.71 7.28 16.39
CA THR A 183 -2.36 7.56 14.99
C THR A 183 -3.51 8.20 14.22
N TYR A 184 -4.74 7.68 14.39
CA TYR A 184 -5.93 8.23 13.73
C TYR A 184 -6.21 9.67 14.16
N GLN A 185 -6.01 9.99 15.44
CA GLN A 185 -6.11 11.36 15.97
C GLN A 185 -4.98 12.26 15.48
N ASP A 186 -3.76 11.75 15.40
CA ASP A 186 -2.59 12.49 14.95
C ASP A 186 -2.72 12.95 13.49
N PHE A 187 -3.44 12.23 12.64
CA PHE A 187 -3.78 12.72 11.30
C PHE A 187 -4.57 14.04 11.31
N ASP A 188 -5.34 14.32 12.36
CA ASP A 188 -6.11 15.57 12.48
C ASP A 188 -5.42 16.63 13.35
N GLN A 189 -4.60 16.20 14.32
CA GLN A 189 -4.15 17.06 15.42
C GLN A 189 -2.64 17.33 15.39
N SER A 190 -1.85 16.42 14.83
CA SER A 190 -0.41 16.62 14.73
C SER A 190 -0.07 17.60 13.62
N LYS A 191 1.08 18.28 13.73
CA LYS A 191 1.60 19.14 12.68
C LYS A 191 1.70 18.39 11.35
N ASP A 192 2.29 17.19 11.37
CA ASP A 192 2.44 16.32 10.20
C ASP A 192 1.11 16.00 9.51
N GLY A 193 0.10 15.63 10.30
CA GLY A 193 -1.23 15.31 9.78
C GLY A 193 -1.90 16.52 9.12
N ILE A 194 -1.81 17.68 9.78
CA ILE A 194 -2.35 18.95 9.29
C ILE A 194 -1.63 19.41 8.01
N ASP A 195 -0.31 19.38 8.01
CA ASP A 195 0.51 19.78 6.86
C ASP A 195 0.19 18.87 5.67
N LEU A 196 0.21 17.54 5.87
CA LEU A 196 -0.12 16.58 4.82
C LEU A 196 -1.54 16.80 4.28
N ARG A 197 -2.53 17.05 5.13
CA ARG A 197 -3.91 17.33 4.70
C ARG A 197 -4.00 18.56 3.80
N ASN A 198 -3.21 19.59 4.09
CA ASN A 198 -3.22 20.85 3.36
C ASN A 198 -2.45 20.77 2.04
N GLU A 199 -1.34 20.04 2.02
CA GLU A 199 -0.44 19.90 0.87
C GLU A 199 -0.90 18.82 -0.11
N ASP A 200 -1.34 17.68 0.42
CA ASP A 200 -1.79 16.52 -0.35
C ASP A 200 -2.97 15.82 0.35
N PHE A 201 -4.15 16.42 0.17
CA PHE A 201 -5.38 15.91 0.75
C PHE A 201 -5.66 14.45 0.35
N SER A 202 -5.32 14.05 -0.88
CA SER A 202 -5.60 12.70 -1.37
C SER A 202 -4.75 11.67 -0.64
N THR A 203 -3.45 11.94 -0.45
CA THR A 203 -2.56 11.09 0.35
C THR A 203 -2.99 11.04 1.81
N TRP A 204 -3.31 12.20 2.40
CA TRP A 204 -3.85 12.27 3.76
C TRP A 204 -5.12 11.41 3.93
N ALA A 205 -6.07 11.54 3.00
CA ALA A 205 -7.33 10.82 3.02
C ALA A 205 -7.12 9.29 2.95
N VAL A 206 -6.24 8.84 2.06
CA VAL A 206 -5.91 7.40 1.90
C VAL A 206 -5.21 6.85 3.13
N TRP A 207 -4.28 7.60 3.75
CA TRP A 207 -3.54 7.12 4.91
C TRP A 207 -4.40 7.12 6.19
N LYS A 208 -5.16 8.19 6.43
CA LYS A 208 -6.08 8.26 7.59
C LYS A 208 -7.15 7.18 7.51
N SER A 209 -7.82 7.02 6.35
CA SER A 209 -8.78 5.92 6.17
C SER A 209 -8.12 4.54 6.24
N GLY A 210 -6.87 4.42 5.81
CA GLY A 210 -6.02 3.24 6.00
C GLY A 210 -5.88 2.84 7.46
N ALA A 211 -5.65 3.79 8.37
CA ALA A 211 -5.54 3.50 9.80
C ALA A 211 -6.83 2.88 10.38
N ALA A 212 -8.01 3.41 10.01
CA ALA A 212 -9.29 2.85 10.44
C ALA A 212 -9.51 1.42 9.89
N THR A 213 -9.29 1.24 8.58
CA THR A 213 -9.50 -0.06 7.92
C THR A 213 -8.54 -1.13 8.43
N HIS A 214 -7.28 -0.78 8.70
CA HIS A 214 -6.28 -1.69 9.26
C HIS A 214 -6.67 -2.22 10.64
N VAL A 215 -7.12 -1.35 11.55
CA VAL A 215 -7.63 -1.76 12.87
C VAL A 215 -8.88 -2.60 12.73
N ALA A 216 -9.88 -2.15 11.96
CA ALA A 216 -11.13 -2.86 11.73
C ALA A 216 -10.91 -4.29 11.20
N GLN A 217 -10.09 -4.44 10.15
CA GLN A 217 -9.75 -5.73 9.57
C GLN A 217 -9.06 -6.65 10.56
N SER A 218 -8.09 -6.13 11.31
CA SER A 218 -7.35 -6.94 12.27
C SER A 218 -8.23 -7.44 13.41
N LEU A 219 -9.15 -6.61 13.92
CA LEU A 219 -10.09 -7.01 14.97
C LEU A 219 -11.13 -8.02 14.48
N LEU A 220 -11.56 -7.92 13.22
CA LEU A 220 -12.39 -8.97 12.59
C LEU A 220 -11.60 -10.28 12.48
N ALA A 221 -10.34 -10.21 12.07
CA ALA A 221 -9.50 -11.39 11.88
C ALA A 221 -9.17 -12.11 13.20
N THR A 222 -9.03 -11.38 14.30
CA THR A 222 -8.79 -11.96 15.63
C THR A 222 -10.06 -12.34 16.38
N GLY A 223 -11.25 -12.01 15.86
CA GLY A 223 -12.53 -12.24 16.54
C GLY A 223 -12.83 -11.25 17.68
N GLU A 224 -12.07 -10.15 17.77
CA GLU A 224 -12.16 -9.16 18.85
C GLU A 224 -13.08 -7.98 18.50
N ALA A 225 -13.56 -7.90 17.26
CA ALA A 225 -14.35 -6.76 16.77
C ALA A 225 -15.62 -6.47 17.58
N THR A 226 -16.27 -7.48 18.18
CA THR A 226 -17.48 -7.29 19.01
C THR A 226 -17.22 -6.36 20.21
N PHE A 227 -16.04 -6.43 20.83
CA PHE A 227 -15.70 -5.61 22.00
C PHE A 227 -15.48 -4.13 21.67
N PHE A 228 -15.18 -3.83 20.40
CA PHE A 228 -14.84 -2.49 19.92
C PHE A 228 -15.80 -1.96 18.85
N LYS A 229 -16.94 -2.64 18.66
CA LYS A 229 -17.88 -2.44 17.56
C LYS A 229 -18.24 -0.97 17.34
N GLU A 230 -18.68 -0.27 18.38
CA GLU A 230 -19.11 1.13 18.28
C GLU A 230 -17.95 2.04 17.84
N THR A 231 -16.79 1.90 18.48
CA THR A 231 -15.60 2.70 18.16
C THR A 231 -15.14 2.50 16.72
N ILE A 232 -15.13 1.26 16.23
CA ILE A 232 -14.70 0.98 14.85
C ILE A 232 -15.72 1.50 13.84
N ILE A 233 -17.02 1.37 14.11
CA ILE A 233 -18.08 1.91 13.24
C ILE A 233 -17.90 3.42 13.09
N ASP A 234 -17.66 4.15 14.19
CA ASP A 234 -17.45 5.60 14.13
C ASP A 234 -16.24 5.97 13.25
N TRP A 235 -15.13 5.25 13.39
CA TRP A 235 -13.94 5.46 12.56
C TRP A 235 -14.16 5.13 11.09
N LEU A 236 -14.88 4.05 10.78
CA LEU A 236 -15.19 3.68 9.41
C LEU A 236 -16.17 4.66 8.77
N LEU A 237 -17.14 5.20 9.52
CA LEU A 237 -18.03 6.25 9.03
C LEU A 237 -17.29 7.58 8.79
N ASP A 238 -16.34 7.96 9.66
CA ASP A 238 -15.46 9.11 9.40
C ASP A 238 -14.57 8.87 8.16
N ALA A 239 -13.93 7.70 8.10
CA ALA A 239 -13.10 7.29 6.96
C ALA A 239 -13.89 7.32 5.65
N LYS A 240 -15.15 6.84 5.65
CA LYS A 240 -16.04 6.88 4.49
C LYS A 240 -16.25 8.31 4.00
N LYS A 241 -16.61 9.24 4.90
CA LYS A 241 -16.78 10.66 4.55
C LYS A 241 -15.52 11.27 3.97
N ILE A 242 -14.35 10.91 4.51
CA ILE A 242 -13.05 11.39 4.03
C ILE A 242 -12.77 10.89 2.61
N VAL A 243 -12.96 9.61 2.33
CA VAL A 243 -12.65 9.06 1.00
C VAL A 243 -13.66 9.48 -0.08
N GLU A 244 -14.89 9.84 0.33
CA GLU A 244 -15.93 10.38 -0.55
C GLU A 244 -15.79 11.89 -0.83
N ASP A 245 -14.93 12.60 -0.09
CA ASP A 245 -14.68 14.03 -0.28
C ASP A 245 -14.22 14.31 -1.73
N PRO A 246 -14.80 15.30 -2.44
CA PRO A 246 -14.46 15.60 -3.82
C PRO A 246 -12.99 15.96 -4.07
N ARG A 247 -12.24 16.38 -3.04
CA ARG A 247 -10.81 16.67 -3.13
C ARG A 247 -9.95 15.40 -3.19
N ASN A 248 -10.50 14.28 -2.74
CA ASN A 248 -9.81 13.00 -2.81
C ASN A 248 -9.88 12.43 -4.23
N SER A 249 -8.72 12.28 -4.86
CA SER A 249 -8.60 11.70 -6.20
C SER A 249 -8.65 10.17 -6.20
N TYR A 250 -8.46 9.52 -5.04
CA TYR A 250 -8.39 8.05 -4.92
C TYR A 250 -9.62 7.46 -4.23
N ARG A 251 -10.51 6.83 -5.00
CA ARG A 251 -11.75 6.21 -4.47
C ARG A 251 -11.63 4.71 -4.18
N ILE A 252 -10.42 4.15 -4.25
CA ILE A 252 -10.18 2.71 -4.16
C ILE A 252 -10.65 2.08 -2.84
N ARG A 253 -10.73 2.86 -1.75
CA ARG A 253 -11.12 2.36 -0.41
C ARG A 253 -12.60 2.40 -0.10
N VAL A 254 -13.44 2.98 -0.96
CA VAL A 254 -14.89 3.11 -0.68
C VAL A 254 -15.52 1.73 -0.47
N GLY A 255 -15.30 0.80 -1.42
CA GLY A 255 -15.84 -0.56 -1.31
C GLY A 255 -15.26 -1.35 -0.13
N GLU A 256 -13.97 -1.17 0.17
CA GLU A 256 -13.33 -1.77 1.36
C GLU A 256 -14.01 -1.31 2.65
N ILE A 257 -14.24 -0.01 2.81
CA ILE A 257 -14.87 0.56 4.01
C ILE A 257 -16.32 0.11 4.14
N GLU A 258 -17.07 0.09 3.02
CA GLU A 258 -18.47 -0.38 3.01
C GLU A 258 -18.58 -1.85 3.42
N SER A 259 -17.73 -2.72 2.85
CA SER A 259 -17.67 -4.14 3.22
C SER A 259 -17.34 -4.33 4.71
N LEU A 260 -16.41 -3.55 5.25
CA LEU A 260 -16.05 -3.62 6.67
C LEU A 260 -17.20 -3.14 7.57
N LEU A 261 -17.90 -2.07 7.20
CA LEU A 261 -19.06 -1.57 7.93
C LEU A 261 -20.16 -2.64 8.00
N GLU A 262 -20.50 -3.28 6.87
CA GLU A 262 -21.50 -4.34 6.81
C GLU A 262 -21.14 -5.52 7.72
N ARG A 263 -19.88 -6.00 7.64
CA ARG A 263 -19.40 -7.12 8.44
C ARG A 263 -19.42 -6.83 9.93
N ILE A 264 -19.01 -5.63 10.35
CA ILE A 264 -18.97 -5.24 11.76
C ILE A 264 -20.38 -5.00 12.30
N GLN A 265 -21.28 -4.42 11.49
CA GLN A 265 -22.68 -4.23 11.88
C GLN A 265 -23.40 -5.56 12.12
N ALA A 266 -23.01 -6.62 11.40
CA ALA A 266 -23.58 -7.96 11.53
C ALA A 266 -23.12 -8.76 12.77
N LEU A 267 -22.08 -8.31 13.50
CA LEU A 267 -21.61 -8.93 14.75
C LEU A 267 -22.57 -8.73 15.93
#